data_AF-A0A6I9N7T1-F1
#
_entry.id   AF-A0A6I9N7T1-F1
#
_cell.length_a   1.000
_cell.length_b   1.000
_cell.length_c   1.000
_cell.angle_alpha   90.00
_cell.angle_beta   90.00
_cell.angle_gamma   90.00
#
_symmetry.space_group_name_H-M   'P 1'
#
loop_
_entity.id
_entity.type
_entity.pdbx_description
1 polymer ?
#
loop_
_entity_poly.entity_id
_entity_poly.type
_entity_poly.pdbx_seq_one_letter_code
_entity_poly.pdbx_strand_id
1 'polypeptide(L)'
;MSVMLHRILRPALKQAQLLSAVKNKQPLWRHETLVRVSSACDATIRSLEDCLEVNYGGAPMRFNYVWLRDHCRSDASYNSSTNQRNLDTASIDLSIRPDNTTVQDGHLVLT
;
A
#
# COMPACT_ATOMS: atom_id res chain seq x y z
N MET A 1 -21.23 -7.34 61.46
CA MET A 1 -21.76 -5.98 61.74
C MET A 1 -21.04 -5.03 60.79
N SER A 2 -21.62 -4.73 59.64
CA SER A 2 -22.39 -3.51 59.31
C SER A 2 -21.57 -2.45 58.59
N VAL A 3 -21.82 -2.36 57.27
CA VAL A 3 -22.02 -1.16 56.42
C VAL A 3 -21.54 0.21 56.91
N MET A 4 -20.86 0.97 56.02
CA MET A 4 -21.47 2.13 55.31
C MET A 4 -20.45 2.87 54.43
N LEU A 5 -20.86 3.11 53.18
CA LEU A 5 -20.29 4.10 52.26
C LEU A 5 -20.40 5.51 52.88
N HIS A 6 -19.38 6.35 52.69
CA HIS A 6 -19.59 7.81 52.62
C HIS A 6 -19.02 8.41 51.35
N ARG A 7 -19.97 8.60 50.43
CA ARG A 7 -19.94 9.41 49.22
C ARG A 7 -19.79 10.88 49.61
N ILE A 8 -18.69 11.53 49.23
CA ILE A 8 -18.60 13.00 49.22
C ILE A 8 -18.78 13.45 47.77
N LEU A 9 -19.95 14.02 47.49
CA LEU A 9 -20.18 14.90 46.36
C LEU A 9 -19.98 16.34 46.84
N ARG A 10 -19.32 17.17 46.03
CA ARG A 10 -19.79 18.52 45.64
C ARG A 10 -18.89 19.16 44.57
N PRO A 11 -19.42 20.16 43.83
CA PRO A 11 -19.13 20.37 42.41
C PRO A 11 -18.25 21.60 42.15
N ALA A 12 -17.71 21.71 40.94
CA ALA A 12 -17.53 23.01 40.29
C ALA A 12 -17.45 22.83 38.76
N LEU A 13 -18.48 23.34 38.09
CA LEU A 13 -18.56 23.60 36.67
C LEU A 13 -17.67 24.78 36.27
N LYS A 14 -17.32 24.80 34.97
CA LYS A 14 -16.83 25.88 34.11
C LYS A 14 -15.34 25.72 33.74
N GLN A 15 -14.90 25.81 32.50
CA GLN A 15 -15.52 26.08 31.20
C GLN A 15 -14.36 25.94 30.22
N ALA A 16 -14.36 24.95 29.35
CA ALA A 16 -13.40 24.87 28.25
C ALA A 16 -14.18 24.93 26.94
N GLN A 17 -14.11 26.10 26.33
CA GLN A 17 -14.75 26.44 25.08
C GLN A 17 -14.11 25.69 23.91
N LEU A 18 -14.97 25.19 23.02
CA LEU A 18 -14.81 25.12 21.57
C LEU A 18 -13.45 24.64 21.04
N LEU A 19 -13.35 23.33 20.80
CA LEU A 19 -12.62 22.84 19.63
C LEU A 19 -13.63 22.58 18.52
N SER A 20 -13.48 23.40 17.48
CA SER A 20 -14.23 23.36 16.24
C SER A 20 -14.19 21.97 15.62
N ALA A 21 -15.33 21.60 15.03
CA ALA A 21 -15.54 20.35 14.32
C ALA A 21 -14.44 20.08 13.29
N VAL A 22 -13.55 19.13 13.58
CA VAL A 22 -12.80 18.43 12.54
C VAL A 22 -13.81 17.54 11.83
N LYS A 23 -14.44 18.09 10.78
CA LYS A 23 -15.13 17.28 9.78
C LYS A 23 -14.07 16.41 9.11
N ASN A 24 -13.91 15.19 9.62
CA ASN A 24 -13.19 14.13 8.93
C ASN A 24 -13.86 13.93 7.57
N LYS A 25 -13.36 14.64 6.55
CA LYS A 25 -13.58 14.26 5.16
C LYS A 25 -12.73 13.01 4.95
N GLN A 26 -13.28 11.85 5.34
CA GLN A 26 -12.74 10.61 4.78
C GLN A 26 -12.81 10.76 3.26
N PRO A 27 -11.71 10.49 2.53
CA PRO A 27 -11.83 10.30 1.10
C PRO A 27 -12.66 9.02 0.93
N LEU A 28 -13.96 9.21 0.69
CA LEU A 28 -14.82 8.16 0.17
C LEU A 28 -14.20 7.79 -1.18
N TRP A 29 -13.46 6.68 -1.21
CA TRP A 29 -12.98 6.05 -2.44
C TRP A 29 -14.21 5.65 -3.26
N ARG A 30 -14.77 6.61 -4.02
CA ARG A 30 -15.78 6.33 -5.03
C ARG A 30 -15.07 5.70 -6.21
N HIS A 31 -15.15 4.38 -6.30
CA HIS A 31 -14.92 3.68 -7.57
C HIS A 31 -16.10 3.97 -8.49
N GLU A 32 -16.00 5.05 -9.27
CA GLU A 32 -16.74 5.17 -10.51
C GLU A 32 -15.74 5.03 -11.65
N THR A 33 -15.73 3.87 -12.30
CA THR A 33 -14.99 3.68 -13.55
C THR A 33 -15.88 2.94 -14.52
N LEU A 34 -16.52 3.70 -15.39
CA LEU A 34 -17.14 3.16 -16.60
C LEU A 34 -16.12 3.38 -17.72
N VAL A 35 -15.35 2.34 -18.01
CA VAL A 35 -14.49 2.30 -19.20
C VAL A 35 -14.71 0.97 -19.88
N ARG A 36 -15.30 1.02 -21.07
CA ARG A 36 -15.24 -0.07 -22.03
C ARG A 36 -14.81 0.52 -23.37
N VAL A 37 -13.55 0.33 -23.72
CA VAL A 37 -13.07 0.32 -25.10
C VAL A 37 -12.12 -0.87 -25.21
N SER A 38 -12.54 -1.88 -25.96
CA SER A 38 -11.77 -3.06 -26.28
C SER A 38 -10.83 -2.78 -27.44
N SER A 39 -9.53 -2.98 -27.24
CA SER A 39 -8.58 -3.47 -28.23
C SER A 39 -7.32 -3.77 -27.44
N ALA A 40 -6.86 -5.04 -27.46
CA ALA A 40 -5.77 -5.60 -26.65
C ALA A 40 -4.96 -4.55 -25.88
N CYS A 41 -5.21 -4.44 -24.58
CA CYS A 41 -4.51 -3.51 -23.70
C CYS A 41 -3.08 -4.01 -23.50
N ASP A 42 -2.25 -3.90 -24.52
CA ASP A 42 -0.86 -4.35 -24.43
C ASP A 42 -0.14 -3.44 -23.43
N ALA A 43 0.33 -4.06 -22.35
CA ALA A 43 1.16 -3.38 -21.39
C ALA A 43 2.49 -3.04 -22.07
N THR A 44 2.91 -1.78 -22.00
CA THR A 44 4.26 -1.40 -22.38
C THR A 44 5.10 -1.17 -21.15
N ILE A 45 6.36 -1.58 -21.22
CA ILE A 45 7.31 -1.48 -20.11
C ILE A 45 8.51 -0.64 -20.52
N ARG A 46 9.01 0.17 -19.58
CA ARG A 46 10.20 0.98 -19.76
C ARG A 46 11.01 0.96 -18.46
N SER A 47 12.20 0.40 -18.52
CA SER A 47 13.15 0.46 -17.41
C SER A 47 13.77 1.85 -17.36
N LEU A 48 13.56 2.56 -16.26
CA LEU A 48 14.19 3.85 -15.96
C LEU A 48 15.32 3.63 -14.95
N GLU A 49 16.06 4.69 -14.64
CA GLU A 49 17.18 4.63 -13.71
C GLU A 49 16.78 4.12 -12.32
N ASP A 50 15.65 4.58 -11.76
CA ASP A 50 15.26 4.26 -10.37
C ASP A 50 13.95 3.47 -10.23
N CYS A 51 13.26 3.23 -11.34
CA CYS A 51 11.99 2.53 -11.32
C CYS A 51 11.66 1.88 -12.67
N LEU A 52 10.74 0.92 -12.62
CA LEU A 52 10.07 0.41 -13.79
C LEU A 52 8.81 1.22 -14.06
N GLU A 53 8.66 1.74 -15.27
CA GLU A 53 7.42 2.34 -15.76
C GLU A 53 6.62 1.27 -16.53
N VAL A 54 5.40 1.01 -16.10
CA VAL A 54 4.44 0.11 -16.76
C VAL A 54 3.26 0.96 -17.20
N ASN A 55 2.98 1.00 -18.49
CA ASN A 55 1.79 1.64 -19.02
C ASN A 55 0.77 0.58 -19.42
N TYR A 56 -0.40 0.63 -18.78
CA TYR A 56 -1.51 -0.27 -19.03
C TYR A 56 -2.79 0.55 -19.17
N GLY A 57 -3.53 0.37 -20.27
CA GLY A 57 -4.75 1.13 -20.53
C GLY A 57 -4.54 2.65 -20.65
N GLY A 58 -3.36 3.09 -21.07
CA GLY A 58 -3.00 4.50 -21.18
C GLY A 58 -2.63 5.17 -19.84
N ALA A 59 -2.63 4.43 -18.74
CA ALA A 59 -2.23 4.92 -17.42
C ALA A 59 -0.80 4.45 -17.08
N PRO A 60 0.19 5.35 -17.05
CA PRO A 60 1.54 5.00 -16.61
C PRO A 60 1.59 4.83 -15.09
N MET A 61 2.22 3.74 -14.65
CA MET A 61 2.49 3.41 -13.26
C MET A 61 3.99 3.22 -13.07
N ARG A 62 4.54 3.70 -11.95
CA ARG A 62 5.97 3.59 -11.65
C ARG A 62 6.18 2.76 -10.40
N PHE A 63 7.05 1.77 -10.50
CA PHE A 63 7.40 0.86 -9.42
C PHE A 63 8.88 0.98 -9.11
N ASN A 64 9.21 1.42 -7.90
CA ASN A 64 10.59 1.46 -7.43
C ASN A 64 11.18 0.04 -7.37
N TYR A 65 12.44 -0.12 -7.74
CA TYR A 65 13.07 -1.44 -7.82
C TYR A 65 13.26 -2.12 -6.46
N VAL A 66 13.57 -1.37 -5.40
CA VAL A 66 13.64 -1.90 -4.04
C VAL A 66 12.27 -2.42 -3.62
N TRP A 67 11.20 -1.68 -3.94
CA TRP A 67 9.82 -2.13 -3.67
C TRP A 67 9.47 -3.42 -4.41
N LEU A 68 9.81 -3.53 -5.69
CA LEU A 68 9.59 -4.75 -6.49
C LEU A 68 10.35 -5.95 -5.92
N ARG A 69 11.62 -5.76 -5.51
CA ARG A 69 12.41 -6.82 -4.88
C ARG A 69 11.81 -7.26 -3.55
N ASP A 70 11.35 -6.31 -2.75
CA ASP A 70 10.78 -6.52 -1.42
C ASP A 70 9.47 -7.33 -1.46
N HIS A 71 8.72 -7.18 -2.55
CA HIS A 71 7.41 -7.79 -2.77
C HIS A 71 7.43 -8.94 -3.78
N CYS A 72 8.62 -9.47 -4.10
CA CYS A 72 8.78 -10.62 -4.98
C CYS A 72 7.99 -11.84 -4.44
N ARG A 73 7.31 -12.57 -5.34
CA ARG A 73 6.49 -13.75 -5.02
C ARG A 73 7.15 -15.09 -5.36
N SER A 74 8.45 -15.09 -5.61
CA SER A 74 9.22 -16.34 -5.72
C SER A 74 9.26 -17.08 -4.38
N ASP A 75 9.44 -18.39 -4.41
CA ASP A 75 9.53 -19.23 -3.19
C ASP A 75 10.67 -18.78 -2.26
N ALA A 76 11.73 -18.19 -2.83
CA ALA A 76 12.84 -17.61 -2.07
C ALA A 76 12.44 -16.39 -1.23
N SER A 77 11.42 -15.63 -1.64
CA SER A 77 11.03 -14.36 -1.00
C SER A 77 9.70 -14.44 -0.28
N TYR A 78 8.83 -15.39 -0.61
CA TYR A 78 7.48 -15.49 -0.09
C TYR A 78 7.07 -16.95 0.12
N ASN A 79 6.53 -17.26 1.30
CA ASN A 79 5.94 -18.56 1.60
C ASN A 79 4.41 -18.50 1.38
N SER A 80 3.94 -19.13 0.31
CA SER A 80 2.52 -19.17 -0.05
C SER A 80 1.65 -19.97 0.93
N SER A 81 2.20 -20.92 1.67
CA SER A 81 1.44 -21.71 2.65
C SER A 81 1.11 -20.93 3.92
N THR A 82 1.99 -19.99 4.31
CA THR A 82 1.83 -19.17 5.53
C THR A 82 1.48 -17.72 5.24
N ASN A 83 1.53 -17.30 3.98
CA ASN A 83 1.40 -15.91 3.54
C ASN A 83 2.44 -14.96 4.14
N GLN A 84 3.60 -15.47 4.53
CA GLN A 84 4.67 -14.67 5.14
C GLN A 84 5.78 -14.36 4.13
N ARG A 85 6.49 -13.25 4.37
CA ARG A 85 7.73 -12.91 3.66
C ARG A 85 8.89 -13.69 4.25
N ASN A 86 9.74 -14.24 3.38
CA ASN A 86 11.01 -14.89 3.75
C ASN A 86 12.20 -13.91 3.67
N LEU A 87 12.01 -12.76 3.02
CA LEU A 87 13.03 -11.75 2.76
C LEU A 87 13.13 -10.72 3.90
N ASP A 88 14.34 -10.38 4.31
CA ASP A 88 14.60 -9.20 5.15
C ASP A 88 14.73 -7.94 4.28
N THR A 89 13.86 -6.95 4.49
CA THR A 89 13.87 -5.67 3.75
C THR A 89 15.20 -4.92 3.90
N ALA A 90 15.82 -4.96 5.09
CA ALA A 90 17.09 -4.26 5.33
C ALA A 90 18.27 -4.88 4.56
N SER A 91 18.12 -6.10 4.08
CA SER A 91 19.14 -6.81 3.29
C SER A 91 19.11 -6.46 1.79
N ILE A 92 18.11 -5.71 1.33
CA ILE A 92 17.99 -5.35 -0.10
C ILE A 92 18.99 -4.25 -0.45
N ASP A 93 19.80 -4.49 -1.48
CA ASP A 93 20.67 -3.48 -2.06
C ASP A 93 19.85 -2.32 -2.63
N LEU A 94 20.10 -1.10 -2.16
CA LEU A 94 19.38 0.10 -2.61
C LEU A 94 19.67 0.44 -4.08
N SER A 95 20.79 -0.04 -4.61
CA SER A 95 21.18 0.07 -6.01
C SER A 95 20.62 -1.04 -6.89
N ILE A 96 19.83 -1.99 -6.36
CA ILE A 96 19.31 -3.12 -7.13
C ILE A 96 18.52 -2.68 -8.36
N ARG A 97 18.84 -3.26 -9.52
CA ARG A 97 18.14 -3.07 -10.79
C ARG A 97 17.99 -4.43 -11.48
N PRO A 98 16.90 -4.68 -12.23
CA PRO A 98 16.79 -5.90 -13.02
C PRO A 98 17.73 -5.83 -14.24
N ASP A 99 18.34 -6.95 -14.58
CA ASP A 99 19.14 -7.11 -15.81
C ASP A 99 18.22 -7.20 -17.04
N ASN A 100 17.05 -7.82 -16.86
CA ASN A 100 16.04 -7.92 -17.92
C ASN A 100 14.63 -7.68 -17.37
N THR A 101 13.76 -7.14 -18.23
CA THR A 101 12.35 -6.93 -17.91
C THR A 101 11.50 -7.27 -19.12
N THR A 102 10.53 -8.16 -18.94
CA THR A 102 9.64 -8.61 -20.01
C THR A 102 8.21 -8.79 -19.50
N VAL A 103 7.24 -8.78 -20.42
CA VAL A 103 5.86 -9.19 -20.14
C VAL A 103 5.62 -10.52 -20.84
N GLN A 104 5.26 -11.55 -20.08
CA GLN A 104 4.98 -12.89 -20.59
C GLN A 104 3.66 -13.39 -20.00
N ASP A 105 2.72 -13.80 -20.86
CA ASP A 105 1.43 -14.37 -20.46
C ASP A 105 0.67 -13.51 -19.42
N GLY A 106 0.73 -12.19 -19.57
CA GLY A 106 0.10 -11.23 -18.65
C GLY A 106 0.87 -11.00 -17.34
N HIS A 107 2.05 -11.58 -17.18
CA HIS A 107 2.92 -11.41 -16.02
C HIS A 107 4.12 -10.53 -16.34
N LEU A 108 4.52 -9.71 -15.37
CA LEU A 108 5.79 -9.00 -15.42
C LEU A 108 6.90 -9.93 -14.89
N VAL A 109 7.90 -10.20 -15.72
CA VAL A 109 9.07 -11.01 -15.37
C VAL A 109 10.30 -10.12 -15.29
N LEU A 110 10.97 -10.15 -14.15
CA LEU A 110 12.21 -9.44 -13.88
C LEU A 110 13.28 -10.45 -13.49
N THR A 111 14.47 -10.34 -14.07
CA THR A 111 15.64 -11.17 -13.73
C THR A 111 16.80 -10.27 -13.36
#